data_AF-A0A2D5I3P4-F1
#
_entry.id   AF-A0A2D5I3P4-F1
#
_cell.length_a   1.000
_cell.length_b   1.000
_cell.length_c   1.000
_cell.angle_alpha   90.00
_cell.angle_beta   90.00
_cell.angle_gamma   90.00
#
_symmetry.space_group_name_H-M   'P 1'
#
loop_
_entity.id
_entity.type
_entity.pdbx_description
1 polymer ?
#
loop_
_entity_poly.entity_id
_entity_poly.type
_entity_poly.pdbx_seq_one_letter_code
_entity_poly.pdbx_strand_id
1 'polypeptide(L)' 'MSKFDLPKKFDYKNTDLLKQFITETGKIMPARVTGITASNQRKVTKSVKIARFLALLPYTDMHQ' A
#
# COMPACT_ATOMS: atom_id res chain seq x y z
N MET A 1 -18.90 4.11 5.36
CA MET A 1 -17.95 4.21 6.49
C MET A 1 -16.68 3.49 6.10
N SER A 2 -15.50 4.15 6.15
CA SER A 2 -14.24 3.46 5.86
C SER A 2 -13.92 2.49 6.98
N LYS A 3 -13.70 1.22 6.66
CA LYS A 3 -13.33 0.20 7.66
C LYS A 3 -11.90 0.39 8.18
N PHE A 4 -11.07 1.10 7.42
CA PHE A 4 -9.68 1.38 7.76
C PHE A 4 -9.45 2.89 7.82
N ASP A 5 -8.94 3.36 8.95
CA ASP A 5 -8.38 4.71 9.07
C ASP A 5 -6.86 4.65 8.94
N LEU A 6 -6.29 5.56 8.15
CA LEU A 6 -4.84 5.61 7.97
C LEU A 6 -4.24 6.46 9.09
N PRO A 7 -3.10 6.04 9.68
CA PRO A 7 -2.43 6.85 10.68
C PRO A 7 -2.05 8.22 10.09
N LYS A 8 -2.09 9.27 10.93
CA LYS A 8 -1.68 10.63 10.52
C LYS A 8 -0.28 10.68 9.91
N LYS A 9 0.64 9.80 10.37
CA LYS A 9 1.98 9.59 9.81
C LYS A 9 2.00 8.32 8.97
N PHE A 10 1.45 8.38 7.77
CA PHE A 10 1.50 7.29 6.80
C PHE A 10 2.60 7.55 5.78
N ASP A 11 3.73 6.84 5.91
CA ASP A 11 4.91 6.99 5.07
C ASP A 11 5.29 5.67 4.39
N TYR A 12 6.04 5.78 3.29
CA TYR A 12 6.60 4.64 2.55
C TYR A 12 7.56 3.77 3.38
N LYS A 13 8.03 4.30 4.52
CA LYS A 13 8.95 3.61 5.45
C LYS A 13 8.27 2.51 6.26
N ASN A 14 6.95 2.60 6.46
CA ASN A 14 6.19 1.63 7.25
C ASN A 14 5.79 0.44 6.36
N THR A 15 6.77 -0.41 6.03
CA THR A 15 6.59 -1.55 5.11
C THR A 15 5.53 -2.53 5.60
N ASP A 16 5.45 -2.81 6.90
CA ASP A 16 4.47 -3.74 7.47
C ASP A 16 3.03 -3.29 7.24
N LEU A 17 2.78 -1.99 7.31
CA LEU A 17 1.46 -1.44 7.08
C LEU A 17 1.16 -1.38 5.58
N LEU A 18 2.15 -1.09 4.74
CA LEU A 18 2.00 -1.11 3.27
C LEU A 18 1.74 -2.52 2.73
N LYS A 19 2.31 -3.56 3.37
CA LYS A 19 2.07 -4.97 3.02
C LYS A 19 0.59 -5.35 3.09
N GLN A 20 -0.19 -4.73 3.98
CA GLN A 20 -1.63 -4.97 4.10
C GLN A 20 -2.45 -4.43 2.91
N PHE A 21 -1.85 -3.54 2.09
CA PHE A 21 -2.50 -2.93 0.92
C PHE A 21 -1.99 -3.49 -0.41
N ILE A 22 -1.17 -4.55 -0.37
CA ILE A 22 -0.71 -5.28 -1.55
C ILE A 22 -1.17 -6.74 -1.45
N THR A 23 -1.37 -7.36 -2.61
CA THR A 23 -1.63 -8.79 -2.71
C THR A 23 -0.34 -9.58 -2.47
N GLU A 24 -0.46 -10.89 -2.24
CA GLU A 24 0.68 -11.81 -2.17
C GLU A 24 1.56 -11.73 -3.43
N THR A 25 0.92 -11.54 -4.59
CA THR A 25 1.58 -11.32 -5.88
C THR A 25 2.27 -9.95 -6.02
N GLY A 26 2.25 -9.12 -4.97
CA GLY A 26 2.86 -7.80 -4.95
C GLY A 26 2.06 -6.71 -5.68
N LYS A 27 0.82 -6.94 -6.13
CA LYS A 27 -0.03 -5.92 -6.80
C LYS A 27 -0.74 -5.04 -5.77
N ILE A 28 -1.03 -3.78 -6.11
CA ILE A 28 -1.75 -2.87 -5.19
C ILE A 28 -3.23 -3.29 -5.15
N MET A 29 -3.77 -3.49 -3.95
CA MET A 29 -5.17 -3.85 -3.76
C MET A 29 -6.10 -2.65 -4.09
N PRO A 30 -7.24 -2.90 -4.77
CA PRO A 30 -8.19 -1.84 -5.07
C PRO A 30 -8.95 -1.37 -3.83
N ALA A 31 -9.34 -0.09 -3.81
CA ALA A 31 -10.02 0.55 -2.68
C ALA A 31 -11.33 -0.13 -2.24
N ARG A 32 -12.02 -0.82 -3.17
CA ARG A 32 -13.24 -1.59 -2.86
C ARG A 32 -12.98 -2.73 -1.87
N VAL A 33 -11.81 -3.36 -1.96
CA VAL A 33 -11.44 -4.49 -1.10
C VAL A 33 -10.96 -3.99 0.26
N THR A 34 -10.12 -2.96 0.27
CA THR A 34 -9.57 -2.38 1.51
C THR A 34 -10.57 -1.49 2.25
N GLY A 35 -11.62 -1.03 1.58
CA GLY A 35 -12.69 -0.23 2.17
C GLY A 35 -12.25 1.17 2.59
N ILE A 36 -11.20 1.72 1.97
CA ILE A 36 -10.69 3.07 2.26
C ILE A 36 -11.25 4.12 1.29
N THR A 37 -11.19 5.38 1.69
CA THR A 37 -11.61 6.51 0.85
C THR A 37 -10.66 6.70 -0.34
N ALA A 38 -11.16 7.35 -1.41
CA ALA A 38 -10.35 7.64 -2.59
C ALA A 38 -9.11 8.50 -2.27
N SER A 39 -9.22 9.44 -1.32
CA SER A 39 -8.09 10.25 -0.86
C SER A 39 -7.00 9.39 -0.23
N ASN A 40 -7.38 8.47 0.66
CA ASN A 40 -6.44 7.56 1.31
C ASN A 40 -5.84 6.58 0.31
N GLN A 41 -6.60 6.05 -0.64
CA GLN A 41 -6.07 5.18 -1.70
C GLN A 41 -4.96 5.85 -2.51
N ARG A 42 -5.09 7.15 -2.83
CA ARG A 42 -4.03 7.90 -3.53
C ARG A 42 -2.75 7.98 -2.69
N LYS A 43 -2.88 8.22 -1.38
CA LYS A 43 -1.75 8.23 -0.44
C LYS A 43 -1.08 6.87 -0.36
N VAL A 44 -1.84 5.79 -0.17
CA VAL A 44 -1.33 4.40 -0.19
C VAL A 44 -0.58 4.13 -1.48
N THR A 45 -1.20 4.41 -2.62
CA THR A 45 -0.61 4.16 -3.94
C THR A 45 0.72 4.89 -4.12
N LYS A 46 0.81 6.16 -3.69
CA LYS A 46 2.04 6.94 -3.75
C LYS A 46 3.13 6.31 -2.86
N SER A 47 2.81 6.00 -1.61
CA SER A 47 3.78 5.42 -0.67
C SER A 47 4.27 4.04 -1.11
N VAL A 48 3.37 3.16 -1.61
CA VAL A 48 3.75 1.85 -2.16
C VAL A 48 4.70 2.00 -3.35
N LYS A 49 4.43 2.94 -4.27
CA LYS A 49 5.33 3.19 -5.41
C LYS A 49 6.72 3.65 -4.98
N ILE A 50 6.80 4.54 -3.99
CA ILE A 50 8.08 4.99 -3.44
C ILE A 50 8.81 3.84 -2.74
N ALA A 51 8.11 3.05 -1.93
CA ALA A 51 8.70 1.90 -1.25
C ALA A 51 9.25 0.87 -2.25
N ARG A 52 8.56 0.62 -3.36
CA ARG A 52 9.05 -0.24 -4.44
C ARG A 52 10.28 0.32 -5.14
N PHE A 53 10.31 1.62 -5.42
CA PHE A 53 11.49 2.26 -6.00
C PHE A 53 12.72 2.15 -5.10
N LEU A 54 12.52 2.19 -3.77
CA LEU A 54 13.57 2.04 -2.77
C LEU A 54 13.87 0.57 -2.39
N ALA A 55 13.36 -0.40 -3.15
CA ALA A 55 13.50 -1.83 -2.90
C ALA A 55 13.00 -2.31 -1.51
N LEU A 56 12.10 -1.55 -0.87
CA LEU A 56 11.48 -1.92 0.40
C LEU A 56 10.28 -2.86 0.22
N LEU A 57 9.69 -2.86 -0.97
CA LEU A 57 8.58 -3.74 -1.36
C LEU A 57 8.80 -4.28 -2.78
N PRO A 58 8.37 -5.53 -3.06
CA PRO A 58 8.47 -6.09 -4.39
C PRO A 58 7.44 -5.49 -5.36
N TYR A 59 7.77 -5.50 -6.65
CA TYR A 59 6.82 -5.22 -7.73
C TYR A 59 5.93 -6.42 -8.05
N THR A 60 6.48 -7.63 -7.90
CA THR A 60 5.83 -8.91 -8.17
C THR A 60 6.41 -9.96 -7.22
N ASP A 61 5.64 -11.00 -6.93
CA ASP A 61 6.08 -12.25 -6.30
C ASP A 61 7.31 -12.90 -6.94
N MET A 62 7.49 -12.75 -8.26
CA MET A 62 8.67 -13.22 -9.00
C MET A 62 9.89 -12.29 -8.91
N HIS A 63 9.83 -11.22 -8.11
CA HIS A 63 10.95 -10.29 -7.93
C HIS A 63 11.94 -10.91 -6.94
N GLN A 64 12.87 -11.70 -7.47
CA GLN A 64 14.04 -12.25 -6.76
C GLN A 64 15.27 -11.35 -6.95
#